data_AF-A0AAU7CI83-F1
#
_entry.id   AF-A0AAU7CI83-F1
#
_cell.length_a   1.000
_cell.length_b   1.000
_cell.length_c   1.000
_cell.angle_alpha   90.00
_cell.angle_beta   90.00
_cell.angle_gamma   90.00
#
_symmetry.space_group_name_H-M   'P 1'
#
loop_
_entity.id
_entity.type
_entity.pdbx_description
1 polymer ?
#
loop_
_entity_poly.entity_id
_entity_poly.type
_entity_poly.pdbx_seq_one_letter_code
_entity_poly.pdbx_strand_id
1 'polypeptide(L)'
;MESWKNETWVCFDCRETVRRPSYYRNAVPCPKCGFACHCIGTKIRIPAKGDKRAWRDLREGIRERLHADQERLERMRVQHRHRLEQQIVEMEAKSANQDRAITIHRLRERLATM
;
A
#
# COMPACT_ATOMS: atom_id res chain seq x y z
N MET A 1 -16.27 4.05 17.25
CA MET A 1 -16.12 2.59 17.06
C MET A 1 -15.65 2.35 15.64
N GLU A 2 -14.37 2.02 15.46
CA GLU A 2 -13.89 1.64 14.13
C GLU A 2 -14.49 0.29 13.75
N SER A 3 -15.39 0.29 12.76
CA SER A 3 -15.97 -0.93 12.21
C SER A 3 -14.95 -1.56 11.25
N TRP A 4 -14.10 -2.42 11.80
CA TRP A 4 -13.14 -3.17 11.00
C TRP A 4 -13.89 -4.24 10.20
N LYS A 5 -13.92 -4.06 8.87
CA LYS A 5 -14.65 -4.98 7.99
C LYS A 5 -13.88 -6.29 7.89
N ASN A 6 -14.63 -7.39 7.95
CA ASN A 6 -14.08 -8.69 7.60
C ASN A 6 -13.74 -8.72 6.11
N GLU A 7 -12.51 -9.06 5.81
CA GLU A 7 -12.00 -9.29 4.46
C GLU A 7 -11.80 -10.79 4.22
N THR A 8 -11.60 -11.15 2.96
CA THR A 8 -11.34 -12.52 2.56
C THR A 8 -9.84 -12.72 2.48
N TRP A 9 -9.37 -13.76 3.15
CA TRP A 9 -7.97 -14.17 3.23
C TRP A 9 -7.81 -15.52 2.60
N VAL A 10 -6.81 -15.70 1.74
CA VAL A 10 -6.64 -16.93 0.98
C VAL A 10 -5.25 -17.52 1.13
N CYS A 11 -5.20 -18.84 1.26
CA CYS A 11 -3.98 -19.60 1.11
C CYS A 11 -3.93 -20.16 -0.31
N PHE A 12 -2.98 -19.69 -1.13
CA PHE A 12 -2.87 -20.13 -2.52
C PHE A 12 -2.42 -21.60 -2.65
N ASP A 13 -1.65 -22.10 -1.69
CA ASP A 13 -1.13 -23.48 -1.74
C ASP A 13 -2.21 -24.49 -1.36
N CYS A 14 -2.96 -24.21 -0.29
CA CYS A 14 -4.06 -25.07 0.16
C CYS A 14 -5.40 -24.80 -0.54
N ARG A 15 -5.53 -23.65 -1.22
CA ARG A 15 -6.77 -23.15 -1.85
C ARG A 15 -7.91 -23.06 -0.83
N GLU A 16 -7.56 -22.61 0.37
CA GLU A 16 -8.49 -22.38 1.48
C GLU A 16 -8.75 -20.89 1.64
N THR A 17 -9.94 -20.55 2.13
CA THR A 17 -10.35 -19.18 2.37
C THR A 17 -10.86 -18.99 3.78
N VAL A 18 -10.48 -17.90 4.42
CA VAL A 18 -10.98 -17.52 5.74
C VAL A 18 -11.43 -16.06 5.74
N ARG A 19 -12.46 -15.75 6.55
CA ARG A 19 -12.96 -14.38 6.74
C ARG A 19 -12.41 -13.84 8.04
N ARG A 20 -11.61 -12.77 7.99
CA ARG A 20 -11.01 -12.12 9.16
C ARG A 20 -10.95 -10.61 8.97
N PRO A 21 -10.94 -9.83 10.07
CA PRO A 21 -10.79 -8.39 9.99
C PRO A 21 -9.54 -7.94 9.24
N SER A 22 -9.62 -6.78 8.59
CA SER A 22 -8.52 -6.23 7.76
C SER A 22 -7.26 -5.82 8.53
N TYR A 23 -7.35 -5.53 9.83
CA TYR A 23 -6.20 -5.09 10.63
C TYR A 23 -5.14 -6.18 10.88
N TYR A 24 -5.48 -7.45 10.66
CA TYR A 24 -4.52 -8.54 10.72
C TYR A 24 -3.56 -8.40 9.54
N ARG A 25 -2.49 -7.59 9.66
CA ARG A 25 -1.51 -7.28 8.59
C ARG A 25 -0.75 -8.51 8.07
N ASN A 26 -1.43 -9.42 7.37
CA ASN A 26 -0.91 -10.70 6.88
C ASN A 26 -0.57 -11.73 7.96
N ALA A 27 -1.09 -11.55 9.17
CA ALA A 27 -0.91 -12.46 10.29
C ALA A 27 -2.01 -13.55 10.38
N VAL A 28 -2.79 -13.74 9.33
CA VAL A 28 -3.87 -14.74 9.31
C VAL A 28 -3.29 -16.08 8.86
N PRO A 29 -3.17 -17.10 9.74
CA PRO A 29 -2.66 -18.40 9.33
C PRO A 29 -3.71 -19.20 8.56
N CYS A 30 -3.24 -20.02 7.62
CA CYS A 30 -4.07 -21.00 6.95
C CYS A 30 -4.51 -22.09 7.93
N PRO A 31 -5.81 -22.45 7.99
CA PRO A 31 -6.28 -23.50 8.90
C PRO A 31 -5.75 -24.90 8.54
N LYS A 32 -5.18 -25.09 7.34
CA LYS A 32 -4.71 -26.39 6.86
C LYS A 32 -3.19 -26.57 6.97
N CYS A 33 -2.42 -25.57 6.57
CA CYS A 33 -0.95 -25.65 6.54
C CYS A 33 -0.25 -24.68 7.51
N GLY A 34 -0.98 -23.78 8.17
CA GLY A 34 -0.41 -22.77 9.07
C GLY A 34 0.29 -21.60 8.37
N PHE A 35 0.61 -21.69 7.07
CA PHE A 35 1.23 -20.58 6.33
C PHE A 35 0.35 -19.34 6.24
N ALA A 36 0.97 -18.18 6.08
CA ALA A 36 0.27 -16.90 6.00
C ALA A 36 -0.69 -16.83 4.79
N CYS A 37 -1.94 -16.45 5.07
CA CYS A 37 -2.92 -16.14 4.05
C CYS A 37 -2.70 -14.72 3.51
N HIS A 38 -3.09 -14.51 2.25
CA HIS A 38 -3.04 -13.22 1.59
C HIS A 38 -4.42 -12.57 1.63
N CYS A 39 -4.48 -11.29 1.98
CA CYS A 39 -5.74 -10.55 1.90
C CYS A 39 -6.08 -10.24 0.44
N ILE A 40 -7.32 -10.49 0.06
CA ILE A 40 -7.83 -10.23 -1.29
C ILE A 40 -9.06 -9.31 -1.28
N GLY A 41 -9.41 -8.78 -0.09
CA GLY A 41 -10.56 -7.91 0.09
C GLY A 41 -11.90 -8.64 0.05
N THR A 42 -12.96 -7.90 -0.25
CA THR A 42 -14.36 -8.37 -0.16
C THR A 42 -15.03 -8.62 -1.50
N LYS A 43 -14.52 -8.03 -2.58
CA LYS A 43 -15.17 -8.03 -3.90
C LYS A 43 -14.66 -9.10 -4.85
N ILE A 44 -13.53 -9.73 -4.52
CA ILE A 44 -12.90 -10.72 -5.39
C ILE A 44 -13.63 -12.06 -5.23
N ARG A 45 -14.09 -12.61 -6.36
CA ARG A 45 -14.69 -13.95 -6.38
C ARG A 45 -13.62 -15.00 -6.15
N ILE A 46 -13.92 -15.96 -5.29
CA ILE A 46 -13.04 -17.10 -5.01
C ILE A 46 -13.22 -18.15 -6.10
N PRO A 47 -12.14 -18.59 -6.77
CA PRO A 47 -12.22 -19.70 -7.71
C PRO A 47 -12.64 -21.01 -7.03
N ALA A 48 -13.27 -21.90 -7.79
CA ALA A 48 -13.55 -23.24 -7.32
C ALA A 48 -12.24 -23.94 -6.91
N LYS A 49 -12.26 -24.71 -5.81
CA LYS A 49 -11.05 -25.33 -5.25
C LYS A 49 -10.31 -26.23 -6.25
N GLY A 50 -11.04 -26.91 -7.13
CA GLY A 50 -10.47 -27.78 -8.18
C GLY A 50 -9.79 -27.03 -9.33
N ASP A 51 -10.14 -25.76 -9.55
CA ASP A 51 -9.68 -24.97 -10.69
C ASP A 51 -8.28 -24.38 -10.45
N LYS A 52 -7.26 -25.21 -10.64
CA LYS A 52 -5.85 -24.83 -10.45
C LYS A 52 -5.43 -23.65 -11.31
N ARG A 53 -6.03 -23.47 -12.49
CA ARG A 53 -5.71 -22.37 -13.40
C ARG A 53 -6.23 -21.06 -12.84
N ALA A 54 -7.52 -20.99 -12.49
CA ALA A 54 -8.09 -19.77 -11.93
C ALA A 54 -7.43 -19.35 -10.60
N TRP A 55 -6.97 -20.30 -9.78
CA TRP A 55 -6.17 -19.99 -8.58
C TRP A 55 -4.80 -19.40 -8.89
N ARG A 56 -4.15 -19.85 -9.97
CA ARG A 56 -2.88 -19.28 -10.45
C ARG A 56 -3.09 -17.87 -10.98
N ASP A 57 -4.09 -17.69 -11.84
CA ASP A 57 -4.44 -16.39 -12.41
C ASP A 57 -4.79 -15.38 -11.31
N LEU A 58 -5.51 -15.81 -10.27
CA LEU A 58 -5.80 -14.97 -9.10
C LEU A 58 -4.52 -14.56 -8.36
N ARG A 59 -3.59 -15.50 -8.14
CA ARG A 59 -2.30 -15.23 -7.46
C ARG A 59 -1.48 -14.21 -8.25
N GLU A 60 -1.42 -14.35 -9.57
CA GLU A 60 -0.71 -13.43 -10.46
C GLU A 60 -1.37 -12.05 -10.46
N GLY A 61 -2.68 -11.97 -10.64
CA GLY A 61 -3.40 -10.68 -10.62
C GLY A 61 -3.34 -9.96 -9.26
N ILE A 62 -3.10 -10.65 -8.15
CA ILE A 62 -2.82 -9.99 -6.86
C ILE A 62 -1.39 -9.46 -6.82
N ARG A 63 -0.40 -10.22 -7.28
CA ARG A 63 0.99 -9.77 -7.35
C ARG A 63 1.14 -8.53 -8.21
N GLU A 64 0.51 -8.52 -9.39
CA GLU A 64 0.52 -7.36 -10.28
C GLU A 64 -0.09 -6.11 -9.64
N ARG A 65 -1.21 -6.26 -8.92
CA ARG A 65 -1.82 -5.14 -8.19
C ARG A 65 -0.93 -4.61 -7.08
N LEU A 66 -0.32 -5.49 -6.29
CA LEU A 66 0.62 -5.07 -5.24
C LEU A 66 1.82 -4.33 -5.84
N HIS A 67 2.34 -4.79 -6.98
CA HIS A 67 3.41 -4.12 -7.69
C HIS A 67 2.98 -2.73 -8.20
N ALA A 68 1.83 -2.64 -8.86
CA ALA A 68 1.29 -1.38 -9.36
C ALA A 68 1.00 -0.37 -8.23
N ASP A 69 0.50 -0.84 -7.09
CA ASP A 69 0.28 -0.01 -5.90
C ASP A 69 1.61 0.50 -5.34
N GLN A 70 2.64 -0.35 -5.27
CA GLN A 70 3.98 0.06 -4.85
C GLN A 70 4.58 1.12 -5.78
N GLU A 71 4.51 0.91 -7.10
CA GLU A 71 4.97 1.89 -8.09
C GLU A 71 4.18 3.21 -8.01
N ARG A 72 2.89 3.15 -7.72
CA ARG A 72 2.06 4.34 -7.53
C ARG A 72 2.49 5.11 -6.30
N LEU A 73 2.70 4.42 -5.17
CA LEU A 73 3.16 5.04 -3.93
C LEU A 73 4.54 5.69 -4.12
N GLU A 74 5.44 5.01 -4.81
CA GLU A 74 6.78 5.56 -5.11
C GLU A 74 6.69 6.79 -6.00
N ARG A 75 5.88 6.75 -7.07
CA ARG A 75 5.63 7.93 -7.91
C ARG A 75 5.08 9.11 -7.11
N MET A 76 4.13 8.85 -6.20
CA MET A 76 3.57 9.89 -5.33
C MET A 76 4.63 10.47 -4.38
N ARG A 77 5.52 9.65 -3.82
CA ARG A 77 6.63 10.10 -2.97
C ARG A 77 7.58 11.01 -3.75
N VAL A 78 8.02 10.57 -4.93
CA VAL A 78 8.92 11.35 -5.80
C VAL A 78 8.28 12.67 -6.22
N GLN A 79 7.01 12.66 -6.62
CA GLN A 79 6.26 13.87 -6.97
C GLN A 79 6.15 14.82 -5.77
N HIS A 80 5.86 14.30 -4.58
CA HIS A 80 5.76 15.12 -3.38
C HIS A 80 7.11 15.76 -3.03
N ARG A 81 8.21 14.99 -3.09
CA ARG A 81 9.57 15.50 -2.88
C ARG A 81 9.89 16.61 -3.88
N HIS A 82 9.65 16.38 -5.18
CA HIS A 82 9.94 17.36 -6.22
C HIS A 82 9.15 18.66 -6.04
N ARG A 83 7.89 18.57 -5.60
CA ARG A 83 7.08 19.75 -5.26
C ARG A 83 7.69 20.56 -4.12
N LEU A 84 8.21 19.90 -3.08
CA LEU A 84 8.87 20.58 -1.96
C LEU A 84 10.19 21.24 -2.42
N GLU A 85 10.98 20.55 -3.24
CA GLU A 85 12.22 21.10 -3.82
C GLU A 85 11.95 22.36 -4.65
N GLN A 86 10.96 22.31 -5.56
CA GLN A 86 10.57 23.46 -6.37
C GLN A 86 10.09 24.64 -5.50
N GLN A 87 9.29 24.37 -4.46
CA GLN A 87 8.86 25.40 -3.52
C GLN A 87 10.03 26.06 -2.79
N ILE A 88 11.07 25.30 -2.43
CA ILE A 88 12.28 25.87 -1.82
C ILE A 88 12.99 26.79 -2.82
N VAL A 89 13.20 26.34 -4.07
CA VAL A 89 13.88 27.13 -5.11
C VAL A 89 13.12 28.43 -5.42
N GLU A 90 11.81 28.35 -5.62
CA GLU A 90 10.96 29.53 -5.84
C GLU A 90 11.00 30.50 -4.67
N MET A 91 11.04 29.97 -3.45
CA MET A 91 11.14 30.76 -2.23
C MET A 91 12.54 31.32 -2.04
N GLU A 92 13.61 30.71 -2.52
CA GLU A 92 14.97 31.27 -2.46
C GLU A 92 15.16 32.41 -3.48
N ALA A 93 14.57 32.30 -4.66
CA ALA A 93 14.73 33.24 -5.77
C ALA A 93 14.14 34.65 -5.53
N LYS A 94 13.19 34.82 -4.59
CA LYS A 94 12.58 36.13 -4.27
C LYS A 94 13.52 37.02 -3.42
N SER A 95 13.14 38.26 -3.11
CA SER A 95 13.89 39.11 -2.17
C SER A 95 13.79 38.59 -0.73
N ALA A 96 14.83 38.82 0.09
CA ALA A 96 14.91 38.29 1.46
C ALA A 96 13.82 38.85 2.40
N ASN A 97 13.10 37.94 3.08
CA ASN A 97 12.14 38.22 4.15
C ASN A 97 12.33 37.16 5.26
N GLN A 98 12.27 37.55 6.53
CA GLN A 98 12.46 36.69 7.70
C GLN A 98 11.43 35.55 7.78
N ASP A 99 10.16 35.82 7.42
CA ASP A 99 9.10 34.79 7.38
C ASP A 99 9.36 33.70 6.33
N ARG A 100 10.06 34.09 5.26
CA ARG A 100 10.46 33.19 4.17
C ARG A 100 11.55 32.22 4.60
N ALA A 101 12.52 32.70 5.39
CA ALA A 101 13.59 31.85 5.93
C ALA A 101 13.01 30.75 6.85
N ILE A 102 12.03 31.10 7.69
CA ILE A 102 11.30 30.14 8.53
C ILE A 102 10.55 29.11 7.66
N THR A 103 9.92 29.56 6.58
CA THR A 103 9.18 28.69 5.65
C THR A 103 10.10 27.72 4.92
N ILE A 104 11.24 28.19 4.40
CA ILE A 104 12.26 27.34 3.76
C ILE A 104 12.81 26.30 4.75
N HIS A 105 13.08 26.69 6.00
CA HIS A 105 13.53 25.77 7.04
C HIS A 105 12.53 24.63 7.27
N ARG A 106 11.24 24.95 7.44
CA ARG A 106 10.16 23.95 7.61
C ARG A 106 10.01 23.03 6.39
N LEU A 107 10.19 23.56 5.18
CA LEU A 107 10.14 22.74 3.96
C LEU A 107 11.32 21.76 3.88
N ARG A 108 12.52 22.20 4.30
CA ARG A 108 13.71 21.34 4.39
C ARG A 108 13.56 20.25 5.46
N GLU A 109 13.00 20.57 6.62
CA GLU A 109 12.69 19.58 7.67
C GLU A 109 11.70 18.51 7.17
N ARG A 110 10.67 18.91 6.43
CA ARG A 110 9.73 17.98 5.80
C ARG A 110 10.42 17.07 4.78
N LEU A 111 11.32 17.62 3.96
CA LEU A 111 12.08 16.84 2.99
C LEU A 111 13.06 15.85 3.66
N ALA A 112 13.62 16.20 4.82
CA ALA A 112 14.52 15.35 5.59
C ALA A 112 13.83 14.19 6.33
N THR A 113 12.50 14.28 6.53
CA THR A 113 11.69 13.27 7.24
C THR A 113 10.86 12.38 6.31
N MET A 114 10.96 12.60 4.99
CA MET A 114 10.36 11.77 3.94
C MET A 114 11.23 10.57 3.58
#